data_AF-A0A1B6JEK3-F1
#
_entry.id   AF-A0A1B6JEK3-F1
#
_cell.length_a   1.000
_cell.length_b   1.000
_cell.length_c   1.000
_cell.angle_alpha   90.00
_cell.angle_beta   90.00
_cell.angle_gamma   90.00
#
_symmetry.space_group_name_H-M   'P 1'
#
loop_
_entity.id
_entity.type
_entity.pdbx_description
1 polymer ?
#
loop_
_entity_poly.entity_id
_entity_poly.type
_entity_poly.pdbx_seq_one_letter_code
_entity_poly.pdbx_strand_id
1 'polypeptide(L)'
;PFGSQMSVWVTSLVSTQEVINLMLDKYKVDSQPANFALFVVRDNGEQRRLQDEEYPLLVRVMLGPHEDVAKLYLMDRHSTDEISCEVAQFLNLSTTECRAILERYSYEEEREVRRVKAKFREMRRQMKQRMEELKVRL
;
A
#
# COMPACT_ATOMS: atom_id res chain seq x y z
N PRO A 1 -0.88 14.92 11.76
CA PRO A 1 0.31 15.73 11.39
C PRO A 1 0.11 17.20 11.79
N PHE A 2 1.01 17.73 12.64
CA PHE A 2 1.10 19.18 12.86
C PHE A 2 1.84 19.79 11.67
N GLY A 3 1.28 20.85 11.09
CA GLY A 3 1.87 21.53 9.93
C GLY A 3 1.20 22.87 9.71
N SER A 4 1.82 23.71 8.88
CA SER A 4 1.20 24.95 8.42
C SER A 4 0.54 24.73 7.06
N GLN A 5 -0.62 25.36 6.87
CA GLN A 5 -1.32 25.31 5.60
C GLN A 5 -0.84 26.45 4.70
N MET A 6 -0.63 26.15 3.42
CA MET A 6 -0.29 27.15 2.41
C MET A 6 -0.97 26.83 1.08
N SER A 7 -1.46 27.88 0.43
CA SER A 7 -1.97 27.80 -0.93
C SER A 7 -0.91 28.21 -1.94
N VAL A 8 -0.81 27.47 -3.03
CA VAL A 8 -0.01 27.80 -4.21
C VAL A 8 -0.90 27.86 -5.44
N TRP A 9 -0.60 28.81 -6.32
CA TRP A 9 -1.28 28.96 -7.60
C TRP A 9 -0.37 28.39 -8.68
N VAL A 10 -0.78 27.28 -9.28
CA VAL A 10 0.01 26.51 -10.25
C VAL A 10 -0.88 26.11 -11.43
N THR A 11 -0.27 25.71 -12.54
CA THR A 11 -0.99 25.18 -13.73
C THR A 11 -0.78 23.68 -13.85
N SER A 12 -1.45 23.05 -14.82
CA SER A 12 -1.30 21.61 -15.11
C SER A 12 0.06 21.25 -15.73
N LEU A 13 0.94 22.22 -15.95
CA LEU A 13 2.27 22.04 -16.54
C LEU A 13 3.40 22.17 -15.49
N VAL A 14 3.07 22.55 -14.26
CA VAL A 14 4.07 22.70 -13.19
C VAL A 14 4.33 21.34 -12.55
N SER A 15 5.58 20.89 -12.63
CA SER A 15 6.04 19.61 -12.09
C SER A 15 6.13 19.61 -10.56
N THR A 16 6.22 18.41 -9.98
CA THR A 16 6.45 18.21 -8.53
C THR A 16 7.65 19.01 -8.03
N GLN A 17 8.79 18.95 -8.74
CA GLN A 17 10.01 19.64 -8.32
C GLN A 17 9.84 21.17 -8.33
N GLU A 18 9.15 21.72 -9.32
CA GLU A 18 8.87 23.15 -9.40
C GLU A 18 7.93 23.61 -8.28
N VAL A 19 6.91 22.81 -7.94
CA VAL A 19 6.03 23.10 -6.79
C VAL A 19 6.80 23.09 -5.48
N ILE A 20 7.72 22.13 -5.29
CA ILE A 20 8.59 22.06 -4.11
C ILE A 20 9.43 23.35 -4.00
N ASN A 21 10.13 23.72 -5.08
CA ASN A 21 10.94 24.94 -5.10
C ASN A 21 10.11 26.18 -4.76
N LEU A 22 8.93 26.33 -5.38
CA LEU A 22 8.03 27.44 -5.14
C LEU A 22 7.55 27.52 -3.67
N MET A 23 7.29 26.36 -3.05
CA MET A 23 6.93 26.30 -1.64
C MET A 23 8.10 26.70 -0.73
N LEU A 24 9.30 26.18 -0.97
CA LEU A 24 10.49 26.49 -0.17
C LEU A 24 10.88 27.97 -0.28
N ASP A 25 10.81 28.55 -1.48
CA ASP A 25 11.05 29.98 -1.71
C ASP A 25 10.05 30.87 -0.98
N LYS A 26 8.79 30.43 -0.90
CA LYS A 26 7.71 31.14 -0.20
C LYS A 26 7.86 31.05 1.32
N TYR A 27 8.37 29.93 1.85
CA TYR A 27 8.67 29.76 3.27
C TYR A 27 10.06 30.26 3.69
N LYS A 28 10.91 30.68 2.76
CA LYS A 28 12.31 31.07 3.02
C LYS A 28 13.09 29.96 3.71
N VAL A 29 12.96 28.74 3.19
CA VAL A 29 13.67 27.56 3.69
C VAL A 29 15.05 27.48 3.02
N ASP A 30 16.11 27.52 3.81
CA ASP A 30 17.50 27.44 3.32
C ASP A 30 17.96 26.00 2.97
N SER A 31 17.16 24.99 3.33
CA SER A 31 17.47 23.59 3.06
C SER A 31 17.33 23.24 1.58
N GLN A 32 18.11 22.25 1.12
CA GLN A 32 18.10 21.85 -0.28
C GLN A 32 16.74 21.25 -0.69
N PRO A 33 16.19 21.62 -1.87
CA PRO A 33 14.93 21.04 -2.35
C PRO A 33 14.90 19.52 -2.43
N ALA A 34 16.05 18.91 -2.70
CA ALA A 34 16.22 17.45 -2.75
C ALA A 34 15.93 16.75 -1.42
N ASN A 35 15.98 17.48 -0.29
CA ASN A 35 15.64 16.95 1.03
C ASN A 35 14.13 16.84 1.23
N PHE A 36 13.31 17.38 0.32
CA PHE A 36 11.87 17.39 0.42
C PHE A 36 11.21 16.56 -0.68
N ALA A 37 10.00 16.09 -0.42
CA ALA A 37 9.15 15.49 -1.41
C ALA A 37 7.68 15.84 -1.13
N LEU A 38 6.86 15.82 -2.18
CA LEU A 38 5.41 15.91 -2.04
C LEU A 38 4.82 14.51 -1.83
N PHE A 39 3.91 14.41 -0.87
CA PHE A 39 3.17 13.19 -0.57
C PHE A 39 1.67 13.43 -0.68
N VAL A 40 0.96 12.49 -1.28
CA VAL A 40 -0.49 12.34 -1.08
C VAL A 40 -0.70 11.53 0.18
N VAL A 41 -1.50 12.04 1.11
CA VAL A 41 -1.97 11.31 2.29
C VAL A 41 -3.48 11.22 2.22
N ARG A 42 -4.02 10.01 2.27
CA ARG A 42 -5.46 9.75 2.26
C ARG A 42 -6.01 9.53 3.67
N ASP A 43 -7.33 9.61 3.79
CA ASP A 43 -8.10 9.37 5.02
C ASP A 43 -7.91 7.97 5.62
N ASN A 44 -7.69 6.96 4.77
CA ASN A 44 -7.38 5.59 5.18
C ASN A 44 -5.92 5.40 5.67
N GLY A 45 -5.08 6.44 5.60
CA GLY A 45 -3.67 6.40 5.99
C GLY A 45 -2.71 5.94 4.88
N GLU A 46 -3.19 5.69 3.66
CA GLU A 46 -2.31 5.52 2.48
C GLU A 46 -1.48 6.79 2.30
N GLN A 47 -0.18 6.60 2.07
CA GLN A 47 0.79 7.67 1.89
C GLN A 47 1.67 7.37 0.68
N ARG A 48 1.52 8.16 -0.37
CA ARG A 48 2.23 7.97 -1.65
C ARG A 48 3.08 9.18 -1.96
N ARG A 49 4.37 8.97 -2.26
CA ARG A 49 5.23 10.05 -2.75
C ARG A 49 4.92 10.34 -4.22
N LEU A 50 4.87 11.62 -4.58
CA LEU A 50 4.82 12.04 -5.97
C LEU A 50 6.22 11.92 -6.58
N GLN A 51 6.29 11.40 -7.80
CA GLN A 51 7.52 11.41 -8.59
C GLN A 51 7.83 12.83 -9.07
N ASP A 52 9.10 13.06 -9.38
CA ASP A 52 9.61 14.39 -9.70
C ASP A 52 8.98 14.94 -11.01
N GLU A 53 8.63 14.06 -11.95
CA GLU A 53 7.98 14.37 -13.24
C GLU A 53 6.43 14.35 -13.19
N GLU A 54 5.82 14.07 -12.03
CA GLU A 54 4.36 14.21 -11.87
C GLU A 54 3.95 15.70 -11.81
N TYR A 55 2.65 15.96 -12.01
CA TYR A 55 2.08 17.31 -12.00
C TYR A 55 1.08 17.45 -10.83
N PRO A 56 1.45 18.10 -9.71
CA PRO A 56 0.65 18.10 -8.48
C PRO A 56 -0.79 18.62 -8.65
N LEU A 57 -1.03 19.58 -9.56
CA LEU A 57 -2.38 20.05 -9.84
C LEU A 57 -3.25 18.95 -10.47
N LEU A 58 -2.71 18.20 -11.43
CA LEU A 58 -3.42 17.09 -12.06
C LEU A 58 -3.70 15.99 -11.03
N VAL A 59 -2.71 15.67 -10.20
CA VAL A 59 -2.89 14.73 -9.08
C VAL A 59 -4.01 15.19 -8.16
N ARG A 60 -4.04 16.48 -7.76
CA ARG A 60 -5.09 17.03 -6.89
C ARG A 60 -6.48 16.92 -7.54
N VAL A 61 -6.60 17.24 -8.83
CA VAL A 61 -7.87 17.13 -9.56
C VAL A 61 -8.38 15.69 -9.57
N MET A 62 -7.50 14.70 -9.79
CA MET A 62 -7.88 13.28 -9.78
C MET A 62 -8.28 12.78 -8.38
N LEU A 63 -7.74 13.37 -7.32
CA LEU A 63 -8.12 13.07 -5.93
C LEU A 63 -9.46 13.73 -5.52
N GLY A 64 -9.97 14.66 -6.32
CA GLY A 64 -11.14 15.47 -5.99
C GLY A 64 -10.80 16.65 -5.06
N PRO A 65 -11.79 17.46 -4.65
CA PRO A 65 -11.55 18.70 -3.88
C PRO A 65 -11.62 18.53 -2.36
N HIS A 66 -12.09 17.39 -1.86
CA HIS A 66 -12.29 17.20 -0.41
C HIS A 66 -10.95 16.96 0.29
N GLU A 67 -10.56 17.90 1.15
CA GLU A 67 -9.37 17.78 2.00
C GLU A 67 -9.52 16.64 3.02
N ASP A 68 -10.73 16.27 3.42
CA ASP A 68 -10.94 15.15 4.35
C ASP A 68 -10.61 13.79 3.74
N VAL A 69 -10.63 13.67 2.40
CA VAL A 69 -10.37 12.42 1.67
C VAL A 69 -8.88 12.28 1.33
N ALA A 70 -8.26 13.35 0.85
CA ALA A 70 -6.85 13.35 0.48
C ALA A 70 -6.26 14.75 0.57
N LYS A 71 -5.02 14.82 1.07
CA LYS A 71 -4.23 16.05 1.21
C LYS A 71 -2.85 15.87 0.61
N LEU A 72 -2.27 16.97 0.16
CA LEU A 72 -0.88 17.05 -0.28
C LEU A 72 -0.03 17.62 0.85
N TYR A 73 1.10 16.99 1.11
CA TYR A 73 2.05 17.43 2.12
C TYR A 73 3.44 17.56 1.54
N LEU A 74 4.13 18.64 1.89
CA LEU A 74 5.57 18.76 1.72
C LEU A 74 6.24 18.18 2.96
N MET A 75 7.00 17.11 2.81
CA MET A 75 7.65 16.40 3.91
C MET A 75 9.11 16.11 3.60
N ASP A 76 9.87 15.71 4.61
CA ASP A 76 11.26 15.28 4.44
C ASP A 76 11.32 13.98 3.63
N ARG A 77 12.13 13.97 2.56
CA ARG A 77 12.21 12.87 1.59
C ARG A 77 12.78 11.58 2.18
N HIS A 78 13.60 11.68 3.23
CA HIS A 78 14.42 10.57 3.73
C HIS A 78 13.82 9.90 4.96
N SER A 79 13.05 10.64 5.75
CA SER A 79 12.43 10.16 6.99
C SER A 79 10.93 9.84 6.84
N THR A 80 10.33 10.19 5.72
CA THR A 80 8.90 9.94 5.46
C THR A 80 8.72 8.66 4.66
N ASP A 81 8.09 7.65 5.28
CA ASP A 81 7.83 6.36 4.65
C ASP A 81 6.64 6.41 3.68
N GLU A 82 6.66 5.58 2.64
CA GLU A 82 5.48 5.33 1.80
C GLU A 82 4.63 4.20 2.40
N ILE A 83 3.32 4.40 2.43
CA ILE A 83 2.34 3.42 2.91
C ILE A 83 1.42 3.06 1.76
N SER A 84 1.48 1.81 1.30
CA SER A 84 0.59 1.31 0.26
C SER A 84 -0.84 1.18 0.76
N CYS A 85 -1.80 1.15 -0.17
CA CYS A 85 -3.21 0.89 0.15
C CYS A 85 -3.42 -0.45 0.87
N GLU A 86 -2.64 -1.48 0.52
CA GLU A 86 -2.69 -2.81 1.14
C GLU A 86 -2.21 -2.80 2.59
N VAL A 87 -1.28 -1.91 2.94
CA VAL A 87 -0.82 -1.74 4.33
C VAL A 87 -1.76 -0.83 5.09
N ALA A 88 -2.30 0.22 4.44
CA ALA A 88 -3.18 1.20 5.03
C ALA A 88 -4.41 0.58 5.72
N GLN A 89 -4.97 -0.49 5.16
CA GLN A 89 -6.12 -1.20 5.74
C GLN A 89 -5.86 -1.77 7.15
N PHE A 90 -4.60 -1.95 7.54
CA PHE A 90 -4.19 -2.48 8.84
C PHE A 90 -3.74 -1.41 9.83
N LEU A 91 -3.58 -0.15 9.40
CA LEU A 91 -3.06 0.92 10.28
C LEU A 91 -3.95 1.19 11.49
N ASN A 92 -5.26 0.96 11.33
CA ASN A 92 -6.24 1.14 12.40
C ASN A 92 -6.38 -0.11 13.31
N LEU A 93 -5.55 -1.14 13.10
CA LEU A 93 -5.52 -2.32 13.93
C LEU A 93 -4.38 -2.23 14.95
N SER A 94 -4.65 -2.70 16.15
CA SER A 94 -3.63 -2.92 17.16
C SER A 94 -2.69 -4.06 16.75
N THR A 95 -1.47 -4.06 17.31
CA THR A 95 -0.51 -5.15 17.13
C THR A 95 -1.10 -6.51 17.52
N THR A 96 -2.00 -6.55 18.50
CA THR A 96 -2.68 -7.78 18.93
C THR A 96 -3.63 -8.29 17.86
N GLU A 97 -4.42 -7.41 17.24
CA GLU A 97 -5.33 -7.77 16.15
C GLU A 97 -4.56 -8.25 14.92
N CYS A 98 -3.48 -7.57 14.55
CA CYS A 98 -2.60 -8.00 13.46
C CYS A 98 -2.00 -9.40 13.73
N ARG A 99 -1.56 -9.67 14.97
CA ARG A 99 -1.06 -11.00 15.36
C ARG A 99 -2.15 -12.07 15.26
N ALA A 100 -3.37 -11.76 15.71
CA ALA A 100 -4.49 -12.69 15.62
C ALA A 100 -4.85 -13.03 14.16
N ILE A 101 -4.77 -12.05 13.25
CA ILE A 101 -4.94 -12.28 11.81
C ILE A 101 -3.87 -13.25 11.28
N LEU A 102 -2.60 -13.03 11.62
CA LEU A 102 -1.50 -13.91 11.20
C LEU A 102 -1.63 -15.33 11.76
N GLU A 103 -1.99 -15.47 13.04
CA GLU A 103 -2.20 -16.76 13.68
C GLU A 103 -3.34 -17.53 13.00
N ARG A 104 -4.44 -16.83 12.70
CA ARG A 104 -5.56 -17.40 11.97
C ARG A 104 -5.16 -17.90 10.58
N TYR A 105 -4.40 -17.10 9.83
CA TYR A 105 -3.90 -17.53 8.51
C TYR A 105 -3.01 -18.76 8.60
N SER A 106 -2.10 -18.81 9.57
CA SER A 106 -1.26 -19.99 9.82
C SER A 106 -2.10 -21.24 10.10
N TYR A 107 -3.10 -21.13 10.97
CA TYR A 107 -4.01 -22.24 11.26
C TYR A 107 -4.80 -22.71 10.04
N GLU A 108 -5.33 -21.78 9.25
CA GLU A 108 -6.07 -22.07 8.02
C GLU A 108 -5.18 -22.76 6.98
N GLU A 109 -3.95 -22.29 6.80
CA GLU A 109 -2.96 -22.90 5.92
C GLU A 109 -2.65 -24.35 6.34
N GLU A 110 -2.31 -24.58 7.61
CA GLU A 110 -2.03 -25.92 8.13
C GLU A 110 -3.21 -26.88 7.95
N ARG A 111 -4.44 -26.37 8.13
CA ARG A 111 -5.66 -27.14 7.93
C ARG A 111 -5.84 -27.52 6.47
N GLU A 112 -5.63 -26.59 5.53
CA GLU A 112 -5.75 -26.88 4.10
C GLU A 112 -4.63 -27.82 3.62
N VAL A 113 -3.39 -27.67 4.12
CA VAL A 113 -2.30 -28.63 3.85
C VAL A 113 -2.69 -30.04 4.29
N ARG A 114 -3.24 -30.19 5.50
CA ARG A 114 -3.72 -31.49 6.00
C ARG A 114 -4.83 -32.06 5.12
N ARG A 115 -5.79 -31.23 4.73
CA ARG A 115 -6.91 -31.61 3.87
C ARG A 115 -6.44 -32.10 2.49
N VAL A 116 -5.54 -31.35 1.84
CA VAL A 116 -4.98 -31.70 0.53
C VAL A 116 -4.20 -33.01 0.62
N LYS A 117 -3.34 -33.18 1.65
CA LYS A 117 -2.59 -34.43 1.87
C LYS A 117 -3.52 -35.62 2.10
N ALA A 118 -4.60 -35.47 2.88
CA ALA A 118 -5.57 -36.52 3.12
C ALA A 118 -6.31 -36.92 1.83
N LYS A 119 -6.79 -35.93 1.06
CA LYS A 119 -7.46 -36.16 -0.23
C LYS A 119 -6.54 -36.88 -1.21
N PHE A 120 -5.28 -36.48 -1.32
CA PHE A 120 -4.30 -37.15 -2.17
C PHE A 120 -4.08 -38.60 -1.76
N ARG A 121 -3.91 -38.89 -0.46
CA ARG A 121 -3.73 -40.26 0.04
C ARG A 121 -4.93 -41.14 -0.32
N GLU A 122 -6.14 -40.63 -0.13
CA GLU A 122 -7.36 -41.39 -0.42
C GLU A 122 -7.51 -41.66 -1.92
N MET A 123 -7.33 -40.66 -2.78
CA MET A 123 -7.37 -40.85 -4.24
C MET A 123 -6.30 -41.85 -4.71
N ARG A 124 -5.08 -41.75 -4.17
CA ARG A 124 -4.00 -42.69 -4.49
C ARG A 124 -4.34 -44.12 -4.06
N ARG A 125 -4.99 -44.30 -2.90
CA ARG A 125 -5.46 -45.61 -2.42
C ARG A 125 -6.51 -46.19 -3.36
N GLN A 126 -7.52 -45.40 -3.74
CA GLN A 126 -8.58 -45.82 -4.65
C GLN A 126 -8.04 -46.21 -6.03
N MET A 127 -7.13 -45.41 -6.59
CA MET A 127 -6.48 -45.73 -7.87
C MET A 127 -5.70 -47.04 -7.80
N LYS A 128 -4.93 -47.28 -6.74
CA LYS A 128 -4.20 -48.54 -6.55
C LYS A 128 -5.14 -49.74 -6.44
N GLN A 129 -6.20 -49.63 -5.65
CA GLN A 129 -7.20 -50.68 -5.53
C GLN A 129 -7.84 -50.99 -6.89
N ARG A 130 -8.20 -49.95 -7.65
CA ARG A 130 -8.81 -50.11 -8.97
C ARG A 130 -7.87 -50.76 -9.99
N MET A 131 -6.59 -50.40 -9.97
CA MET A 131 -5.58 -51.06 -10.81
C MET A 131 -5.46 -52.55 -10.49
N GLU A 132 -5.52 -52.92 -9.21
CA GLU A 132 -5.43 -54.32 -8.80
C GLU A 132 -6.66 -55.12 -9.20
N GLU A 133 -7.87 -54.57 -9.02
CA GLU A 133 -9.13 -55.19 -9.49
C GLU A 133 -9.12 -55.45 -11.00
N LEU A 134 -8.51 -54.56 -11.79
CA LEU A 134 -8.42 -54.71 -13.24
C LEU A 134 -7.40 -55.77 -13.66
N LYS A 135 -6.30 -55.95 -12.92
CA LYS A 135 -5.31 -57.02 -13.19
C LYS A 135 -5.89 -58.42 -13.00
N VAL A 136 -6.75 -58.62 -12.00
CA VAL A 136 -7.35 -59.94 -11.70
C VAL A 136 -8.37 -60.38 -12.77
N ARG A 137 -8.80 -59.46 -13.64
CA ARG A 137 -9.78 -59.73 -14.71
C ARG A 137 -9.15 -60.00 -16.09
N LEU A 138 -7.83 -59.98 -16.19
CA LEU A 138 -7.05 -60.29 -17.39
C LEU A 138 -6.29 -61.60 -17.17
#